data_AF-A0A0C9YK12-F1
#
_entry.id   AF-A0A0C9YK12-F1
#
_cell.length_a   1.000
_cell.length_b   1.000
_cell.length_c   1.000
_cell.angle_alpha   90.00
_cell.angle_beta   90.00
_cell.angle_gamma   90.00
#
_symmetry.space_group_name_H-M   'P 1'
#
loop_
_entity.id
_entity.type
_entity.pdbx_description
1 polymer ?
#
loop_
_entity_poly.entity_id
_entity_poly.type
_entity_poly.pdbx_seq_one_letter_code
_entity_poly.pdbx_strand_id
1 'polypeptide(L)'
;MAPGAVKVLQEKIFRSGDDSPRSETQGRDPGLTIHIPGKPTPTKSGHPRKSSRSTREAVPSDVSAPEKSYRQQLSQLLGCAYRGTEKYRLEQDEKRERHWKRWGPYLSDRQWATVREDYSHDGNAWSHFPHEHARSRAYRWGEDGIGGISDNHQRLCFSLALWNEKDPILKERLFGVTGHQGNHGEDVKELYYYLDSAPTHSYMKFLYKYPQCRYPYEELVNENVHRDRNVAEYEILDSDAFDDDRYWDVYMEYAKEADDPDSIYVRITAYNRGAEPSTLHIIPHLWFRNTWSWPKDKPPMPSLSKASTVGGLQYI
;
A
#
# COMPACT_ATOMS: atom_id res chain seq x y z
N MET A 1 3.82 27.15 -12.43
CA MET A 1 2.36 26.92 -12.62
C MET A 1 1.57 27.98 -11.86
N ALA A 2 0.44 28.42 -12.41
CA ALA A 2 -0.50 29.26 -11.68
C ALA A 2 -1.11 28.47 -10.50
N PRO A 3 -1.19 29.04 -9.29
CA PRO A 3 -1.65 28.36 -8.07
C PRO A 3 -3.08 27.79 -8.12
N GLY A 4 -3.83 28.02 -9.20
CA GLY A 4 -5.17 27.49 -9.41
C GLY A 4 -5.23 26.01 -9.80
N ALA A 5 -4.24 25.48 -10.54
CA ALA A 5 -4.29 24.09 -11.02
C ALA A 5 -4.16 23.08 -9.86
N VAL A 6 -3.24 23.32 -8.93
CA VAL A 6 -3.01 22.49 -7.74
C VAL A 6 -4.23 22.51 -6.80
N LYS A 7 -4.94 23.64 -6.72
CA LYS A 7 -6.11 23.80 -5.84
C LYS A 7 -7.34 23.07 -6.38
N VAL A 8 -7.58 23.17 -7.69
CA VAL A 8 -8.62 22.38 -8.39
C VAL A 8 -8.30 20.88 -8.32
N LEU A 9 -7.01 20.51 -8.32
CA LEU A 9 -6.54 19.13 -8.20
C LEU A 9 -6.78 18.54 -6.79
N GLN A 10 -6.48 19.29 -5.72
CA GLN A 10 -6.82 18.87 -4.36
C GLN A 10 -8.33 18.72 -4.17
N GLU A 11 -9.13 19.63 -4.72
CA GLU A 11 -10.59 19.54 -4.64
C GLU A 11 -11.16 18.34 -5.42
N LYS A 12 -10.59 17.97 -6.58
CA LYS A 12 -10.99 16.78 -7.32
C LYS A 12 -10.55 15.47 -6.62
N ILE A 13 -9.34 15.43 -6.06
CA ILE A 13 -8.78 14.23 -5.42
C ILE A 13 -9.44 13.92 -4.05
N PHE A 14 -9.90 14.94 -3.31
CA PHE A 14 -10.43 14.79 -1.94
C PHE A 14 -11.94 15.06 -1.79
N ARG A 15 -12.73 15.15 -2.88
CA ARG A 15 -14.18 15.42 -2.80
C ARG A 15 -14.91 14.36 -1.98
N SER A 16 -15.39 14.77 -0.80
CA SER A 16 -16.49 14.13 -0.08
C SER A 16 -17.78 14.71 -0.64
N GLY A 17 -18.67 13.86 -1.14
CA GLY A 17 -19.95 14.30 -1.68
C GLY A 17 -20.90 14.71 -0.56
N ASP A 18 -21.26 15.99 -0.50
CA ASP A 18 -22.62 16.47 -0.28
C ASP A 18 -22.65 18.00 -0.49
N ASP A 19 -23.41 18.50 -1.47
CA ASP A 19 -23.57 19.93 -1.72
C ASP A 19 -24.96 20.35 -1.24
N SER A 20 -25.03 20.85 -0.01
CA SER A 20 -26.21 21.47 0.58
C SER A 20 -25.76 22.60 1.51
N PRO A 21 -26.37 23.79 1.46
CA PRO A 21 -25.83 24.97 2.12
C PRO A 21 -26.05 24.86 3.65
N ARG A 22 -24.96 24.90 4.43
CA ARG A 22 -25.03 24.93 5.90
C ARG A 22 -24.73 26.31 6.46
N SER A 23 -25.66 26.77 7.29
CA SER A 23 -25.60 27.90 8.22
C SER A 23 -24.37 27.85 9.14
N GLU A 24 -23.78 29.01 9.40
CA GLU A 24 -22.69 29.23 10.36
C GLU A 24 -23.06 28.75 11.77
N THR A 25 -22.24 27.87 12.35
CA THR A 25 -22.00 27.78 13.81
C THR A 25 -20.64 27.14 14.07
N GLN A 26 -19.91 27.72 15.02
CA GLN A 26 -18.52 27.40 15.38
C GLN A 26 -18.38 26.03 16.09
N GLY A 27 -17.26 25.34 15.80
CA GLY A 27 -16.49 24.61 16.81
C GLY A 27 -16.71 23.10 16.96
N ARG A 28 -16.10 22.29 16.07
CA ARG A 28 -15.38 21.02 16.34
C ARG A 28 -15.11 20.30 15.01
N ASP A 29 -13.87 19.85 14.81
CA ASP A 29 -13.48 19.00 13.67
C ASP A 29 -14.41 17.77 13.58
N PRO A 30 -15.10 17.55 12.45
CA PRO A 30 -15.80 16.31 12.22
C PRO A 30 -14.77 15.26 11.79
N GLY A 31 -14.51 14.28 12.67
CA GLY A 31 -13.73 13.10 12.31
C GLY A 31 -14.27 12.43 11.05
N LEU A 32 -13.36 11.96 10.20
CA LEU A 32 -13.64 11.24 8.94
C LEU A 32 -14.66 10.12 9.18
N THR A 33 -15.92 10.38 8.83
CA THR A 33 -17.01 9.41 8.95
C THR A 33 -17.25 8.82 7.56
N ILE A 34 -16.86 7.56 7.37
CA ILE A 34 -17.10 6.84 6.12
C ILE A 34 -18.56 6.36 6.11
N HIS A 35 -19.39 6.91 5.22
CA HIS A 35 -20.73 6.40 4.96
C HIS A 35 -20.66 5.16 4.06
N ILE A 36 -20.99 4.00 4.62
CA ILE A 36 -21.17 2.75 3.87
C ILE A 36 -22.64 2.67 3.44
N PRO A 37 -22.97 2.62 2.13
CA PRO A 37 -24.34 2.43 1.68
C PRO A 37 -24.91 1.10 2.18
N GLY A 38 -26.10 1.14 2.77
CA GLY A 38 -26.80 -0.06 3.25
C GLY A 38 -27.09 -1.04 2.12
N LYS A 39 -27.06 -2.34 2.44
CA LYS A 39 -27.32 -3.44 1.48
C LYS A 39 -28.70 -3.24 0.81
N PRO A 40 -28.80 -3.37 -0.54
CA PRO A 40 -30.10 -3.33 -1.20
C PRO A 40 -30.95 -4.54 -0.80
N THR A 41 -32.25 -4.29 -0.64
CA THR A 41 -33.26 -5.29 -0.29
C THR A 41 -33.47 -6.26 -1.47
N PRO A 42 -33.54 -7.58 -1.26
CA PRO A 42 -33.67 -8.52 -2.36
C PRO A 42 -35.08 -8.49 -2.96
N THR A 43 -35.17 -8.20 -4.26
CA THR A 43 -36.36 -8.41 -5.10
C THR A 43 -36.65 -9.89 -5.25
N LYS A 44 -37.92 -10.28 -5.05
CA LYS A 44 -38.40 -11.66 -5.18
C LYS A 44 -38.41 -12.10 -6.65
N SER A 45 -37.58 -13.07 -7.02
CA SER A 45 -37.73 -13.87 -8.24
C SER A 45 -37.86 -15.36 -7.87
N GLY A 46 -38.87 -16.03 -8.42
CA GLY A 46 -39.29 -17.38 -8.04
C GLY A 46 -38.28 -18.49 -8.34
N HIS A 47 -38.21 -19.47 -7.45
CA HIS A 47 -37.44 -20.71 -7.63
C HIS A 47 -38.34 -21.86 -8.14
N PRO A 48 -37.83 -22.78 -8.99
CA PRO A 48 -38.41 -24.09 -9.20
C PRO A 48 -38.09 -25.06 -8.04
N ARG A 49 -38.86 -26.15 -7.96
CA ARG A 49 -38.99 -27.11 -6.86
C ARG A 49 -37.74 -27.94 -6.51
N LYS A 50 -37.77 -28.36 -5.23
CA LYS A 50 -36.84 -29.14 -4.40
C LYS A 50 -36.37 -30.49 -4.99
N SER A 51 -35.13 -30.85 -4.66
CA SER A 51 -34.70 -32.22 -4.36
C SER A 51 -34.00 -32.29 -2.99
N SER A 52 -33.81 -33.52 -2.50
CA SER A 52 -33.85 -33.99 -1.12
C SER A 52 -32.73 -33.56 -0.13
N ARG A 53 -33.20 -33.12 1.04
CA ARG A 53 -32.78 -33.45 2.42
C ARG A 53 -31.35 -34.02 2.64
N SER A 54 -30.49 -33.18 3.22
CA SER A 54 -29.41 -33.59 4.13
C SER A 54 -29.49 -32.67 5.35
N THR A 55 -29.85 -33.23 6.50
CA THR A 55 -29.93 -32.56 7.79
C THR A 55 -28.50 -32.23 8.24
N ARG A 56 -28.09 -30.97 8.11
CA ARG A 56 -26.95 -30.43 8.86
C ARG A 56 -27.50 -29.61 10.02
N GLU A 57 -27.14 -30.04 11.22
CA GLU A 57 -27.43 -29.36 12.47
C GLU A 57 -26.94 -27.92 12.42
N ALA A 58 -27.77 -27.00 12.91
CA ALA A 58 -27.43 -25.60 13.05
C ALA A 58 -26.33 -25.48 14.12
N VAL A 59 -25.16 -25.00 13.71
CA VAL A 59 -24.12 -24.55 14.63
C VAL A 59 -24.67 -23.34 15.39
N PRO A 60 -24.66 -23.31 16.74
CA PRO A 60 -25.07 -22.13 17.47
C PRO A 60 -24.09 -21.00 17.12
N SER A 61 -24.62 -19.89 16.60
CA SER A 61 -23.87 -18.63 16.56
C SER A 61 -23.83 -18.10 17.97
N ASP A 62 -22.78 -18.46 18.70
CA ASP A 62 -22.45 -17.87 19.98
C ASP A 62 -21.98 -16.43 19.70
N VAL A 63 -22.93 -15.52 19.60
CA VAL A 63 -22.65 -14.08 19.56
C VAL A 63 -22.30 -13.68 20.99
N SER A 64 -21.08 -14.01 21.41
CA SER A 64 -20.54 -13.50 22.65
C SER A 64 -20.51 -11.97 22.57
N ALA A 65 -20.88 -11.32 23.67
CA ALA A 65 -20.85 -9.86 23.82
C ALA A 65 -19.50 -9.29 23.34
N PRO A 66 -19.42 -8.04 22.84
CA PRO A 66 -18.16 -7.49 22.38
C PRO A 66 -17.16 -7.53 23.53
N GLU A 67 -16.10 -8.33 23.37
CA GLU A 67 -14.95 -8.31 24.26
C GLU A 67 -14.51 -6.85 24.42
N LYS A 68 -14.17 -6.47 25.66
CA LYS A 68 -13.66 -5.12 25.94
C LYS A 68 -12.56 -4.81 24.94
N SER A 69 -12.58 -3.63 24.32
CA SER A 69 -11.51 -3.22 23.39
C SER A 69 -10.16 -3.27 24.10
N TYR A 70 -9.08 -3.57 23.37
CA TYR A 70 -7.73 -3.62 23.95
C TYR A 70 -7.36 -2.34 24.72
N ARG A 71 -7.82 -1.17 24.24
CA ARG A 71 -7.71 0.11 24.95
C ARG A 71 -8.32 0.06 26.35
N GLN A 72 -9.53 -0.46 26.48
CA GLN A 72 -10.23 -0.60 27.77
C GLN A 72 -9.56 -1.63 28.67
N GLN A 73 -9.09 -2.74 28.11
CA GLN A 73 -8.35 -3.77 28.83
C GLN A 73 -7.06 -3.18 29.44
N LEU A 74 -6.26 -2.46 28.63
CA LEU A 74 -5.05 -1.79 29.10
C LEU A 74 -5.33 -0.70 30.14
N SER A 75 -6.38 0.10 29.94
CA SER A 75 -6.77 1.12 30.92
C SER A 75 -7.15 0.50 32.26
N GLN A 76 -7.77 -0.68 32.26
CA GLN A 76 -8.11 -1.40 33.50
C GLN A 76 -6.86 -2.03 34.15
N LEU A 77 -5.95 -2.58 33.34
CA LEU A 77 -4.71 -3.20 33.81
C LEU A 77 -3.74 -2.19 34.43
N LEU A 78 -3.56 -1.03 33.79
CA LEU A 78 -2.57 -0.03 34.17
C LEU A 78 -3.12 1.04 35.12
N GLY A 79 -4.45 1.17 35.23
CA GLY A 79 -5.10 2.13 36.12
C GLY A 79 -4.60 3.55 35.91
N CYS A 80 -4.10 4.20 36.97
CA CYS A 80 -3.60 5.58 36.92
C CYS A 80 -2.31 5.76 36.09
N ALA A 81 -1.58 4.66 35.81
CA ALA A 81 -0.40 4.66 34.96
C ALA A 81 -0.75 4.62 33.46
N TYR A 82 -2.01 4.42 33.09
CA TYR A 82 -2.41 4.43 31.68
C TYR A 82 -2.18 5.82 31.04
N ARG A 83 -1.42 5.84 29.95
CA ARG A 83 -1.10 7.06 29.18
C ARG A 83 -1.50 6.97 27.71
N GLY A 84 -2.15 5.88 27.32
CA GLY A 84 -2.50 5.57 25.92
C GLY A 84 -1.90 4.25 25.46
N THR A 85 -2.59 3.56 24.55
CA THR A 85 -2.15 2.28 24.01
C THR A 85 -0.81 2.41 23.28
N GLU A 86 -0.64 3.48 22.49
CA GLU A 86 0.60 3.71 21.76
C GLU A 86 1.78 4.00 22.70
N LYS A 87 1.54 4.78 23.76
CA LYS A 87 2.58 5.05 24.76
C LYS A 87 3.02 3.77 25.46
N TYR A 88 2.09 2.88 25.78
CA TYR A 88 2.39 1.56 26.35
C TYR A 88 3.24 0.71 25.40
N ARG A 89 2.90 0.66 24.11
CA ARG A 89 3.69 -0.06 23.10
C ARG A 89 5.10 0.50 22.96
N LEU A 90 5.26 1.83 22.97
CA LEU A 90 6.57 2.47 22.92
C LEU A 90 7.43 2.12 24.15
N GLU A 91 6.84 2.09 25.35
CA GLU A 91 7.56 1.68 26.56
C GLU A 91 7.98 0.22 26.52
N GLN A 92 7.13 -0.68 26.00
CA GLN A 92 7.49 -2.09 25.78
C GLN A 92 8.65 -2.24 24.77
N ASP A 93 8.64 -1.46 23.70
CA ASP A 93 9.70 -1.46 22.66
C ASP A 93 11.03 -0.94 23.21
N GLU A 94 10.99 0.18 23.96
CA GLU A 94 12.18 0.75 24.64
C GLU A 94 12.80 -0.24 25.63
N LYS A 95 11.96 -0.94 26.41
CA LYS A 95 12.39 -1.97 27.36
C LYS A 95 12.74 -3.30 26.70
N ARG A 96 12.51 -3.45 25.39
CA ARG A 96 12.68 -4.70 24.63
C ARG A 96 11.83 -5.87 25.16
N GLU A 97 10.69 -5.57 25.76
CA GLU A 97 9.70 -6.58 26.16
C GLU A 97 8.93 -7.10 24.94
N ARG A 98 8.61 -6.20 24.00
CA ARG A 98 7.99 -6.51 22.71
C ARG A 98 8.58 -5.59 21.65
N HIS A 99 9.06 -6.16 20.54
CA HIS A 99 9.72 -5.43 19.47
C HIS A 99 8.72 -4.84 18.48
N TRP A 100 7.96 -3.85 18.93
CA TRP A 100 6.94 -3.22 18.10
C TRP A 100 7.51 -2.63 16.80
N LYS A 101 8.72 -2.09 16.81
CA LYS A 101 9.36 -1.55 15.59
C LYS A 101 10.08 -2.62 14.74
N ARG A 102 9.89 -3.91 15.01
CA ARG A 102 10.51 -4.96 14.17
C ARG A 102 9.98 -4.91 12.75
N TRP A 103 8.69 -4.76 12.57
CA TRP A 103 8.03 -4.72 11.27
C TRP A 103 7.54 -3.31 10.97
N GLY A 104 7.79 -2.82 9.77
CA GLY A 104 7.44 -1.45 9.39
C GLY A 104 7.69 -1.16 7.90
N PRO A 105 7.56 0.11 7.50
CA PRO A 105 7.74 0.56 6.13
C PRO A 105 9.24 0.71 5.82
N TYR A 106 10.00 -0.37 5.98
CA TYR A 106 11.45 -0.42 5.73
C TYR A 106 11.78 -0.89 4.30
N LEU A 107 10.75 -1.26 3.52
CA LEU A 107 10.88 -1.57 2.11
C LEU A 107 10.78 -0.27 1.30
N SER A 108 11.73 -0.02 0.40
CA SER A 108 11.72 1.16 -0.46
C SER A 108 10.60 1.03 -1.50
N ASP A 109 9.90 2.11 -1.85
CA ASP A 109 8.95 2.07 -2.98
C ASP A 109 9.64 2.00 -4.35
N ARG A 110 10.92 2.42 -4.41
CA ARG A 110 11.80 2.42 -5.58
C ARG A 110 13.26 2.32 -5.13
N GLN A 111 14.05 1.45 -5.76
CA GLN A 111 15.48 1.28 -5.46
C GLN A 111 16.38 1.15 -6.71
N TRP A 112 15.84 1.40 -7.90
CA TRP A 112 16.62 1.40 -9.15
C TRP A 112 17.34 2.74 -9.41
N ALA A 113 18.36 2.73 -10.27
CA ALA A 113 19.28 3.85 -10.55
C ALA A 113 19.99 4.40 -9.29
N THR A 114 20.44 3.51 -8.40
CA THR A 114 21.10 3.88 -7.15
C THR A 114 22.57 3.47 -7.09
N VAL A 115 23.38 4.23 -6.36
CA VAL A 115 24.81 3.96 -6.12
C VAL A 115 25.07 2.59 -5.50
N ARG A 116 24.11 2.07 -4.73
CA ARG A 116 24.27 0.78 -4.02
C ARG A 116 24.32 -0.39 -5.01
N GLU A 117 23.60 -0.29 -6.11
CA GLU A 117 23.54 -1.33 -7.15
C GLU A 117 24.46 -1.02 -8.35
N ASP A 118 25.43 -0.10 -8.17
CA ASP A 118 26.41 0.21 -9.20
C ASP A 118 27.50 -0.86 -9.30
N TYR A 119 27.56 -1.51 -10.46
CA TYR A 119 28.63 -2.40 -10.87
C TYR A 119 29.14 -2.02 -12.26
N SER A 120 28.90 -0.79 -12.69
CA SER A 120 29.42 -0.26 -13.93
C SER A 120 30.94 -0.12 -13.87
N HIS A 121 31.59 -0.22 -15.02
CA HIS A 121 33.04 -0.05 -15.11
C HIS A 121 33.45 1.42 -15.03
N ASP A 122 32.54 2.33 -15.37
CA ASP A 122 32.76 3.78 -15.52
C ASP A 122 32.18 4.61 -14.38
N GLY A 123 31.51 4.00 -13.40
CA GLY A 123 30.91 4.69 -12.24
C GLY A 123 29.58 5.37 -12.55
N ASN A 124 28.90 4.98 -13.63
CA ASN A 124 27.59 5.48 -14.02
C ASN A 124 26.45 4.72 -13.34
N ALA A 125 26.32 4.84 -12.01
CA ALA A 125 25.29 4.15 -11.24
C ALA A 125 23.84 4.40 -11.72
N TRP A 126 23.57 5.60 -12.21
CA TRP A 126 22.25 6.10 -12.58
C TRP A 126 21.74 5.46 -13.87
N SER A 127 22.65 5.02 -14.75
CA SER A 127 22.32 4.33 -16.00
C SER A 127 22.56 2.81 -15.94
N HIS A 128 23.38 2.34 -14.99
CA HIS A 128 23.76 0.92 -14.90
C HIS A 128 22.61 0.00 -14.50
N PHE A 129 21.75 0.47 -13.61
CA PHE A 129 20.62 -0.31 -13.09
C PHE A 129 19.28 0.41 -13.35
N PRO A 130 18.82 0.47 -14.61
CA PRO A 130 17.60 1.17 -14.99
C PRO A 130 16.34 0.42 -14.50
N HIS A 131 15.20 1.09 -14.57
CA HIS A 131 13.88 0.52 -14.26
C HIS A 131 13.57 -0.79 -15.00
N GLU A 132 14.10 -0.98 -16.21
CA GLU A 132 13.93 -2.23 -16.97
C GLU A 132 14.65 -3.42 -16.32
N HIS A 133 15.78 -3.19 -15.67
CA HIS A 133 16.51 -4.24 -14.95
C HIS A 133 15.88 -4.50 -13.58
N ALA A 134 15.34 -3.47 -12.95
CA ALA A 134 14.71 -3.51 -11.62
C ALA A 134 13.67 -4.63 -11.47
N ARG A 135 12.93 -4.94 -12.54
CA ARG A 135 11.89 -5.99 -12.57
C ARG A 135 12.39 -7.41 -12.81
N SER A 136 13.65 -7.55 -13.23
CA SER A 136 14.18 -8.82 -13.75
C SER A 136 15.44 -9.28 -13.02
N ARG A 137 15.92 -8.51 -12.03
CA ARG A 137 17.17 -8.77 -11.33
C ARG A 137 16.96 -8.74 -9.82
N ALA A 138 17.50 -9.75 -9.15
CA ALA A 138 17.59 -9.73 -7.69
C ALA A 138 18.55 -8.64 -7.23
N TYR A 139 18.10 -7.84 -6.28
CA TYR A 139 18.88 -6.80 -5.64
C TYR A 139 19.89 -7.42 -4.66
N ARG A 140 21.00 -6.73 -4.41
CA ARG A 140 22.02 -7.16 -3.46
C ARG A 140 21.94 -6.40 -2.15
N TRP A 141 21.66 -5.10 -2.20
CA TRP A 141 21.77 -4.21 -1.02
C TRP A 141 20.43 -3.71 -0.47
N GLY A 142 19.31 -4.09 -1.08
CA GLY A 142 17.98 -3.88 -0.54
C GLY A 142 16.94 -4.58 -1.40
N GLU A 143 15.72 -4.07 -1.41
CA GLU A 143 14.56 -4.54 -2.17
C GLU A 143 13.63 -3.34 -2.37
N ASP A 144 12.75 -3.40 -3.38
CA ASP A 144 11.68 -2.43 -3.56
C ASP A 144 10.29 -3.04 -3.74
N GLY A 145 9.26 -2.26 -3.42
CA GLY A 145 7.86 -2.66 -3.54
C GLY A 145 6.89 -1.56 -3.13
N ILE A 146 5.87 -1.30 -3.95
CA ILE A 146 4.82 -0.28 -3.70
C ILE A 146 4.11 -0.53 -2.37
N GLY A 147 4.19 0.45 -1.47
CA GLY A 147 3.49 0.46 -0.19
C GLY A 147 3.89 -0.69 0.73
N GLY A 148 5.03 -1.32 0.49
CA GLY A 148 5.39 -2.56 1.15
C GLY A 148 5.97 -2.40 2.55
N ILE A 149 6.06 -3.53 3.25
CA ILE A 149 6.64 -3.64 4.59
C ILE A 149 7.74 -4.69 4.61
N SER A 150 8.63 -4.59 5.59
CA SER A 150 9.58 -5.66 5.90
C SER A 150 9.94 -5.65 7.38
N ASP A 151 10.66 -6.68 7.82
CA ASP A 151 11.35 -6.61 9.11
C ASP A 151 12.49 -5.59 9.04
N ASN A 152 12.98 -5.13 10.18
CA ASN A 152 13.99 -4.08 10.31
C ASN A 152 15.38 -4.45 9.74
N HIS A 153 15.59 -5.69 9.29
CA HIS A 153 16.76 -6.11 8.53
C HIS A 153 16.45 -6.42 7.06
N GLN A 154 15.22 -6.16 6.62
CA GLN A 154 14.72 -6.40 5.27
C GLN A 154 14.99 -7.83 4.81
N ARG A 155 14.73 -8.81 5.67
CA ARG A 155 14.92 -10.24 5.36
C ARG A 155 13.70 -10.79 4.66
N LEU A 156 12.50 -10.49 5.17
CA LEU A 156 11.23 -10.85 4.58
C LEU A 156 10.48 -9.58 4.19
N CYS A 157 10.11 -9.48 2.92
CA CYS A 157 9.43 -8.33 2.33
C CYS A 157 8.03 -8.74 1.90
N PHE A 158 7.07 -7.84 2.10
CA PHE A 158 5.72 -7.97 1.58
C PHE A 158 5.34 -6.70 0.83
N SER A 159 4.75 -6.85 -0.35
CA SER A 159 4.29 -5.73 -1.18
C SER A 159 3.17 -6.16 -2.12
N LEU A 160 2.60 -5.19 -2.82
CA LEU A 160 1.62 -5.41 -3.86
C LEU A 160 2.24 -5.28 -5.26
N ALA A 161 1.77 -6.12 -6.18
CA ALA A 161 1.85 -5.88 -7.61
C ALA A 161 0.45 -5.75 -8.20
N LEU A 162 0.28 -4.82 -9.14
CA LEU A 162 -0.98 -4.56 -9.83
C LEU A 162 -0.85 -4.77 -11.33
N TRP A 163 -1.93 -5.15 -11.99
CA TRP A 163 -1.97 -5.21 -13.45
C TRP A 163 -3.36 -4.92 -14.00
N ASN A 164 -3.43 -3.99 -14.95
CA ASN A 164 -4.66 -3.51 -15.59
C ASN A 164 -4.94 -4.18 -16.95
N GLU A 165 -4.25 -5.27 -17.28
CA GLU A 165 -4.28 -5.99 -18.58
C GLU A 165 -3.72 -5.22 -19.79
N LYS A 166 -3.30 -3.96 -19.60
CA LYS A 166 -2.81 -3.08 -20.67
C LYS A 166 -1.35 -2.71 -20.49
N ASP A 167 -0.88 -2.66 -19.25
CA ASP A 167 0.50 -2.41 -18.92
C ASP A 167 1.38 -3.56 -19.44
N PRO A 168 2.56 -3.24 -20.00
CA PRO A 168 3.49 -4.26 -20.49
C PRO A 168 4.14 -5.05 -19.35
N ILE A 169 3.93 -4.63 -18.10
CA ILE A 169 4.54 -5.16 -16.89
C ILE A 169 3.59 -5.13 -15.71
N LEU A 170 3.93 -5.90 -14.68
CA LEU A 170 3.33 -5.73 -13.36
C LEU A 170 3.79 -4.40 -12.74
N LYS A 171 2.84 -3.67 -12.19
CA LYS A 171 3.10 -2.46 -11.40
C LYS A 171 3.42 -2.85 -9.96
N GLU A 172 4.70 -3.08 -9.72
CA GLU A 172 5.22 -3.57 -8.42
C GLU A 172 6.11 -2.54 -7.71
N ARG A 173 6.58 -1.50 -8.42
CA ARG A 173 7.45 -0.43 -7.92
C ARG A 173 7.05 0.90 -8.55
N LEU A 174 7.34 1.99 -7.84
CA LEU A 174 7.06 3.33 -8.38
C LEU A 174 8.00 3.63 -9.55
N PHE A 175 7.41 4.13 -10.64
CA PHE A 175 8.14 4.61 -11.79
C PHE A 175 8.51 6.08 -11.64
N GLY A 176 9.55 6.48 -12.38
CA GLY A 176 9.97 7.85 -12.46
C GLY A 176 11.05 8.00 -13.51
N VAL A 177 11.63 9.19 -13.56
CA VAL A 177 12.78 9.51 -14.39
C VAL A 177 14.05 9.55 -13.52
N THR A 178 15.18 9.20 -14.13
CA THR A 178 16.51 9.40 -13.52
C THR A 178 16.93 10.87 -13.61
N GLY A 179 17.98 11.25 -12.88
CA GLY A 179 18.54 12.60 -12.95
C GLY A 179 18.99 13.06 -14.35
N HIS A 180 19.32 12.14 -15.26
CA HIS A 180 19.64 12.46 -16.65
C HIS A 180 18.41 12.55 -17.56
N GLN A 181 17.27 12.00 -17.12
CA GLN A 181 16.01 11.98 -17.87
C GLN A 181 15.08 13.12 -17.46
N GLY A 182 15.16 13.63 -16.23
CA GLY A 182 14.38 14.77 -15.78
C GLY A 182 15.10 16.10 -15.99
N ASN A 183 14.36 17.13 -16.40
CA ASN A 183 14.89 18.49 -16.59
C ASN A 183 15.26 19.17 -15.25
N HIS A 184 14.64 18.78 -14.14
CA HIS A 184 14.98 19.22 -12.77
C HIS A 184 15.58 18.13 -11.88
N GLY A 185 15.94 16.97 -12.45
CA GLY A 185 16.61 15.88 -11.75
C GLY A 185 15.77 14.61 -11.68
N GLU A 186 16.06 13.79 -10.67
CA GLU A 186 15.31 12.56 -10.42
C GLU A 186 13.91 12.90 -9.91
N ASP A 187 12.90 12.29 -10.53
CA ASP A 187 11.52 12.56 -10.18
C ASP A 187 10.62 11.33 -10.34
N VAL A 188 9.65 11.18 -9.45
CA VAL A 188 8.71 10.05 -9.39
C VAL A 188 7.42 10.46 -10.09
N LYS A 189 7.02 9.71 -11.12
CA LYS A 189 5.89 10.07 -12.00
C LYS A 189 4.60 9.38 -11.59
N GLU A 190 4.35 9.28 -10.29
CA GLU A 190 3.29 8.46 -9.71
C GLU A 190 2.42 9.27 -8.75
N LEU A 191 1.17 8.84 -8.56
CA LEU A 191 0.28 9.43 -7.57
C LEU A 191 0.09 8.47 -6.39
N TYR A 192 0.74 8.78 -5.27
CA TYR A 192 0.71 7.97 -4.06
C TYR A 192 0.77 8.82 -2.79
N TYR A 193 0.25 8.29 -1.70
CA TYR A 193 0.07 9.03 -0.45
C TYR A 193 0.26 8.10 0.75
N TYR A 194 1.12 8.50 1.69
CA TYR A 194 1.16 7.91 3.03
C TYR A 194 0.10 8.62 3.87
N LEU A 195 -0.94 7.88 4.27
CA LEU A 195 -2.13 8.44 4.91
C LEU A 195 -2.08 8.38 6.43
N ASP A 196 -1.51 7.30 6.99
CA ASP A 196 -1.40 7.13 8.44
C ASP A 196 -0.23 6.17 8.77
N SER A 197 0.40 6.39 9.92
CA SER A 197 1.41 5.50 10.49
C SER A 197 1.63 5.81 11.97
N ALA A 198 1.30 4.86 12.85
CA ALA A 198 1.64 4.97 14.26
C ALA A 198 3.17 4.86 14.47
N PRO A 199 3.75 5.50 15.51
CA PRO A 199 5.19 5.40 15.82
C PRO A 199 5.73 3.96 15.98
N THR A 200 4.88 3.03 16.40
CA THR A 200 5.17 1.60 16.52
C THR A 200 4.83 0.78 15.27
N HIS A 201 4.38 1.45 14.21
CA HIS A 201 3.81 0.84 13.00
C HIS A 201 2.70 -0.17 13.33
N SER A 202 1.98 0.05 14.45
CA SER A 202 0.85 -0.79 14.86
C SER A 202 -0.36 -0.61 13.96
N TYR A 203 -0.45 0.52 13.27
CA TYR A 203 -1.32 0.75 12.13
C TYR A 203 -0.57 1.58 11.08
N MET A 204 -0.74 1.24 9.81
CA MET A 204 -0.22 2.00 8.67
C MET A 204 -1.24 1.99 7.53
N LYS A 205 -1.32 3.09 6.79
CA LYS A 205 -2.20 3.23 5.63
C LYS A 205 -1.52 3.96 4.49
N PHE A 206 -1.57 3.34 3.32
CA PHE A 206 -1.02 3.83 2.08
C PHE A 206 -2.10 3.84 0.99
N LEU A 207 -2.03 4.81 0.08
CA LEU A 207 -2.89 4.92 -1.09
C LEU A 207 -2.03 5.05 -2.34
N TYR A 208 -2.28 4.21 -3.33
CA TYR A 208 -1.75 4.33 -4.67
C TYR A 208 -2.88 4.53 -5.68
N LYS A 209 -2.72 5.47 -6.61
CA LYS A 209 -3.67 5.67 -7.72
C LYS A 209 -3.12 5.02 -8.98
N TYR A 210 -3.81 4.00 -9.47
CA TYR A 210 -3.37 3.22 -10.62
C TYR A 210 -4.26 3.47 -11.85
N PRO A 211 -3.72 3.95 -12.98
CA PRO A 211 -4.48 4.17 -14.22
C PRO A 211 -5.13 2.91 -14.80
N GLN A 212 -6.32 3.06 -15.40
CA GLN A 212 -6.99 2.00 -16.15
C GLN A 212 -6.47 1.86 -17.58
N CYS A 213 -5.80 2.88 -18.13
CA CYS A 213 -5.11 2.82 -19.42
C CYS A 213 -3.70 2.26 -19.23
N ARG A 214 -3.01 1.97 -20.34
CA ARG A 214 -1.57 1.69 -20.29
C ARG A 214 -0.86 2.89 -19.65
N TYR A 215 0.00 2.61 -18.68
CA TYR A 215 0.81 3.62 -18.04
C TYR A 215 1.84 4.20 -19.04
N PRO A 216 2.00 5.54 -19.14
CA PRO A 216 2.72 6.22 -20.22
C PRO A 216 4.24 6.30 -19.97
N TYR A 217 4.90 5.15 -19.78
CA TYR A 217 6.33 5.10 -19.42
C TYR A 217 7.23 5.85 -20.41
N GLU A 218 7.04 5.57 -21.70
CA GLU A 218 7.89 6.09 -22.78
C GLU A 218 7.68 7.59 -22.99
N GLU A 219 6.42 8.05 -22.91
CA GLU A 219 6.05 9.46 -23.03
C GLU A 219 6.65 10.29 -21.90
N LEU A 220 6.51 9.83 -20.64
CA LEU A 220 7.08 10.50 -19.47
C LEU A 220 8.60 10.69 -19.59
N VAL A 221 9.33 9.71 -20.12
CA VAL A 221 10.77 9.85 -20.36
C VAL A 221 11.05 10.80 -21.51
N ASN A 222 10.37 10.61 -22.65
CA ASN A 222 10.62 11.39 -23.87
C ASN A 222 10.36 12.87 -23.65
N GLU A 223 9.22 13.25 -23.06
CA GLU A 223 8.89 14.66 -22.82
C GLU A 223 9.89 15.32 -21.87
N ASN A 224 10.26 14.66 -20.78
CA ASN A 224 11.18 15.26 -19.79
C ASN A 224 12.61 15.41 -20.32
N VAL A 225 13.10 14.50 -21.16
CA VAL A 225 14.45 14.60 -21.77
C VAL A 225 14.58 15.81 -22.70
N HIS A 226 13.49 16.20 -23.37
CA HIS A 226 13.51 17.32 -24.32
C HIS A 226 13.19 18.69 -23.70
N ARG A 227 12.83 18.72 -22.42
CA ARG A 227 12.54 19.97 -21.70
C ARG A 227 13.80 20.61 -21.15
N ASP A 228 13.83 21.95 -21.20
CA ASP A 228 14.88 22.72 -20.57
C ASP A 228 14.59 23.00 -19.08
N ARG A 229 15.58 23.55 -18.38
CA ARG A 229 15.52 23.84 -16.94
C ARG A 229 14.57 24.99 -16.57
N ASN A 230 14.14 25.81 -17.51
CA ASN A 230 13.23 26.94 -17.30
C ASN A 230 11.76 26.56 -17.53
N VAL A 231 11.50 25.37 -18.06
CA VAL A 231 10.15 24.81 -18.22
C VAL A 231 9.82 23.90 -17.04
N ALA A 232 8.54 23.80 -16.67
CA ALA A 232 8.10 22.87 -15.65
C ALA A 232 8.31 21.41 -16.11
N GLU A 233 8.46 20.49 -15.15
CA GLU A 233 8.47 19.05 -15.40
C GLU A 233 7.20 18.60 -16.13
N TYR A 234 7.30 17.53 -16.93
CA TYR A 234 6.11 16.87 -17.48
C TYR A 234 5.66 15.80 -16.49
N GLU A 235 4.48 15.99 -15.91
CA GLU A 235 3.91 15.09 -14.92
C GLU A 235 2.95 14.08 -15.52
N ILE A 236 2.70 12.98 -14.81
CA ILE A 236 1.69 12.00 -15.23
C ILE A 236 0.27 12.59 -15.34
N LEU A 237 0.03 13.72 -14.66
CA LEU A 237 -1.24 14.45 -14.75
C LEU A 237 -1.33 15.33 -16.01
N ASP A 238 -0.22 15.57 -16.70
CA ASP A 238 -0.22 16.26 -17.99
C ASP A 238 -0.54 15.31 -19.15
N SER A 239 -0.48 13.99 -18.91
CA SER A 239 -0.88 12.95 -19.87
C SER A 239 -2.36 12.57 -19.72
N ASP A 240 -2.87 11.74 -20.61
CA ASP A 240 -4.25 11.22 -20.61
C ASP A 240 -4.50 10.12 -19.55
N ALA A 241 -3.53 9.79 -18.70
CA ALA A 241 -3.56 8.59 -17.86
C ALA A 241 -4.65 8.63 -16.78
N PHE A 242 -5.09 9.83 -16.40
CA PHE A 242 -6.10 10.07 -15.38
C PHE A 242 -7.38 10.74 -15.93
N ASP A 243 -7.53 10.82 -17.25
CA ASP A 243 -8.72 11.38 -17.88
C ASP A 243 -9.99 10.60 -17.51
N ASP A 244 -11.12 11.32 -17.46
CA ASP A 244 -12.44 10.79 -17.09
C ASP A 244 -12.49 10.03 -15.74
N ASP A 245 -11.59 10.34 -14.81
CA ASP A 245 -11.44 9.63 -13.53
C ASP A 245 -11.21 8.11 -13.70
N ARG A 246 -10.63 7.68 -14.83
CA ARG A 246 -10.38 6.27 -15.16
C ARG A 246 -9.14 5.71 -14.49
N TYR A 247 -9.21 5.60 -13.17
CA TYR A 247 -8.17 5.00 -12.34
C TYR A 247 -8.79 4.17 -11.19
N TRP A 248 -7.95 3.46 -10.46
CA TRP A 248 -8.30 2.84 -9.18
C TRP A 248 -7.60 3.54 -8.03
N ASP A 249 -8.33 3.80 -6.94
CA ASP A 249 -7.70 4.03 -5.64
C ASP A 249 -7.42 2.68 -4.99
N VAL A 250 -6.15 2.35 -4.79
CA VAL A 250 -5.71 1.11 -4.14
C VAL A 250 -5.15 1.46 -2.77
N TYR A 251 -5.91 1.13 -1.74
CA TYR A 251 -5.49 1.27 -0.35
C TYR A 251 -4.80 0.01 0.13
N MET A 252 -3.67 0.20 0.81
CA MET A 252 -2.94 -0.84 1.53
C MET A 252 -2.91 -0.46 3.01
N GLU A 253 -3.45 -1.32 3.85
CA GLU A 253 -3.52 -1.12 5.29
C GLU A 253 -2.85 -2.28 6.01
N TYR A 254 -2.06 -1.93 7.01
CA TYR A 254 -1.38 -2.86 7.88
C TYR A 254 -1.84 -2.59 9.32
N ALA A 255 -2.20 -3.66 10.03
CA ALA A 255 -2.50 -3.58 11.45
C ALA A 255 -1.77 -4.71 12.17
N LYS A 256 -1.14 -4.39 13.29
CA LYS A 256 -0.61 -5.41 14.20
C LYS A 256 -1.69 -5.87 15.14
N GLU A 257 -1.62 -7.12 15.56
CA GLU A 257 -2.49 -7.61 16.61
C GLU A 257 -2.33 -6.74 17.86
N ALA A 258 -3.39 -6.67 18.66
CA ALA A 258 -3.50 -5.77 19.80
C ALA A 258 -2.24 -5.80 20.68
N ASP A 259 -1.75 -7.00 20.95
CA ASP A 259 -0.68 -7.26 21.88
C ASP A 259 0.48 -8.10 21.26
N ASP A 260 0.40 -8.53 20.00
CA ASP A 260 1.48 -9.26 19.33
C ASP A 260 2.08 -8.43 18.16
N PRO A 261 3.34 -7.95 18.27
CA PRO A 261 3.97 -7.16 17.21
C PRO A 261 4.39 -7.98 15.97
N ASP A 262 4.43 -9.31 16.05
CA ASP A 262 4.80 -10.19 14.95
C ASP A 262 3.59 -10.68 14.14
N SER A 263 2.37 -10.51 14.67
CA SER A 263 1.12 -10.80 13.98
C SER A 263 0.63 -9.57 13.21
N ILE A 264 0.70 -9.63 11.88
CA ILE A 264 0.34 -8.52 10.98
C ILE A 264 -0.82 -8.92 10.09
N TYR A 265 -1.86 -8.09 10.10
CA TYR A 265 -2.99 -8.16 9.20
C TYR A 265 -2.80 -7.18 8.06
N VAL A 266 -3.02 -7.66 6.84
CA VAL A 266 -2.99 -6.84 5.63
C VAL A 266 -4.40 -6.73 5.08
N ARG A 267 -4.86 -5.50 4.82
CA ARG A 267 -6.09 -5.23 4.08
C ARG A 267 -5.77 -4.44 2.83
N ILE A 268 -6.18 -4.98 1.68
CA ILE A 268 -6.11 -4.29 0.39
C ILE A 268 -7.54 -3.95 -0.02
N THR A 269 -7.79 -2.68 -0.36
CA THR A 269 -9.09 -2.23 -0.85
C THR A 269 -8.89 -1.42 -2.12
N ALA A 270 -9.50 -1.86 -3.22
CA ALA A 270 -9.45 -1.15 -4.50
C ALA A 270 -10.82 -0.57 -4.84
N TYR A 271 -10.87 0.72 -5.15
CA TYR A 271 -12.06 1.41 -5.64
C TYR A 271 -11.85 1.79 -7.10
N ASN A 272 -12.68 1.27 -7.99
CA ASN A 272 -12.76 1.76 -9.36
C ASN A 272 -13.44 3.14 -9.35
N ARG A 273 -12.72 4.18 -9.80
CA ARG A 273 -13.25 5.55 -9.89
C ARG A 273 -13.88 5.87 -11.24
N GLY A 274 -13.57 5.08 -12.27
CA GLY A 274 -14.13 5.25 -13.60
C GLY A 274 -15.61 4.87 -13.65
N ALA A 275 -16.31 5.42 -14.64
CA ALA A 275 -17.74 5.18 -14.84
C ALA A 275 -18.09 3.71 -15.17
N GLU A 276 -17.16 2.99 -15.81
CA GLU A 276 -17.38 1.63 -16.30
C GLU A 276 -16.61 0.58 -15.47
N PRO A 277 -17.14 -0.66 -15.34
CA PRO A 277 -16.37 -1.78 -14.82
C PRO A 277 -15.06 -1.99 -15.59
N SER A 278 -13.97 -2.21 -14.86
CA SER A 278 -12.64 -2.45 -15.43
C SER A 278 -11.91 -3.51 -14.62
N THR A 279 -11.11 -4.35 -15.28
CA THR A 279 -10.37 -5.45 -14.66
C THR A 279 -9.11 -4.94 -13.98
N LEU A 280 -8.94 -5.27 -12.70
CA LEU A 280 -7.71 -5.07 -11.95
C LEU A 280 -7.25 -6.39 -11.34
N HIS A 281 -6.05 -6.82 -11.70
CA HIS A 281 -5.37 -7.92 -11.04
C HIS A 281 -4.57 -7.38 -9.87
N ILE A 282 -4.77 -7.98 -8.70
CA ILE A 282 -4.10 -7.62 -7.44
C ILE A 282 -3.31 -8.83 -6.96
N ILE A 283 -2.00 -8.68 -6.84
CA ILE A 283 -1.08 -9.79 -6.58
C ILE A 283 -0.25 -9.46 -5.33
N PRO A 284 -0.63 -9.99 -4.15
CA PRO A 284 0.19 -9.87 -2.96
C PRO A 284 1.46 -10.72 -3.11
N HIS A 285 2.62 -10.11 -2.87
CA HIS A 285 3.92 -10.77 -2.91
C HIS A 285 4.53 -10.84 -1.53
N LEU A 286 5.11 -11.98 -1.19
CA LEU A 286 5.90 -12.21 0.01
C LEU A 286 7.20 -12.91 -0.40
N TRP A 287 8.35 -12.32 -0.15
CA TRP A 287 9.63 -12.85 -0.60
C TRP A 287 10.78 -12.55 0.36
N PHE A 288 11.80 -13.40 0.34
CA PHE A 288 13.03 -13.15 1.06
C PHE A 288 13.99 -12.33 0.19
N ARG A 289 14.61 -11.30 0.77
CA ARG A 289 15.73 -10.61 0.14
C ARG A 289 16.86 -11.61 -0.08
N ASN A 290 17.46 -11.59 -1.27
CA ASN A 290 18.53 -12.53 -1.59
C ASN A 290 19.81 -12.21 -0.82
N THR A 291 20.03 -12.88 0.31
CA THR A 291 21.26 -12.73 1.13
C THR A 291 22.17 -13.96 1.10
N TRP A 292 21.74 -15.04 0.45
CA TRP A 292 22.44 -16.34 0.44
C TRP A 292 23.29 -16.59 -0.80
N SER A 293 22.99 -15.92 -1.91
CA SER A 293 23.66 -16.21 -3.20
C SER A 293 25.05 -15.57 -3.32
N TRP A 294 25.32 -14.50 -2.57
CA TRP A 294 26.50 -13.64 -2.74
C TRP A 294 27.74 -14.03 -1.93
N PRO A 295 27.62 -14.47 -0.66
CA PRO A 295 28.78 -14.83 0.13
C PRO A 295 29.50 -16.07 -0.43
N LYS A 296 30.82 -16.14 -0.25
CA LYS A 296 31.63 -17.31 -0.60
C LYS A 296 31.16 -18.55 0.19
N ASP A 297 30.98 -18.38 1.49
CA ASP A 297 30.40 -19.38 2.38
C ASP A 297 28.89 -19.13 2.45
N LYS A 298 28.13 -19.95 1.71
CA LYS A 298 26.68 -19.74 1.53
C LYS A 298 25.94 -20.02 2.84
N PRO A 299 25.21 -19.05 3.40
CA PRO A 299 24.34 -19.31 4.54
C PRO A 299 23.13 -20.17 4.11
N PRO A 300 22.40 -20.77 5.06
CA PRO A 300 21.17 -21.48 4.76
C PRO A 300 20.17 -20.59 4.02
N MET A 301 19.60 -21.12 2.93
CA MET A 301 18.52 -20.45 2.20
C MET A 301 17.23 -20.50 3.04
N PRO A 302 16.53 -19.36 3.22
CA PRO A 302 15.25 -19.37 3.90
C PRO A 302 14.21 -20.14 3.08
N SER A 303 13.24 -20.75 3.77
CA SER A 303 12.11 -21.43 3.15
C SER A 303 10.80 -20.82 3.62
N LEU A 304 9.82 -20.78 2.72
CA LEU A 304 8.45 -20.38 3.00
C LEU A 304 7.56 -21.63 2.86
N SER A 305 6.74 -21.91 3.86
CA SER A 305 5.80 -23.01 3.82
C SER A 305 4.48 -22.58 4.41
N LYS A 306 3.38 -23.02 3.80
CA LYS A 306 2.04 -22.72 4.29
C LYS A 306 1.84 -23.29 5.70
N ALA A 307 1.57 -22.43 6.67
CA ALA A 307 1.04 -22.84 7.96
C ALA A 307 -0.45 -23.19 7.81
N SER A 308 -0.91 -24.24 8.48
CA SER A 308 -2.26 -24.82 8.35
C SER A 308 -3.39 -23.78 8.32
N THR A 309 -4.42 -24.01 7.49
CA THR A 309 -5.63 -23.16 7.47
C THR A 309 -6.46 -23.40 8.73
N VAL A 310 -6.64 -22.37 9.57
CA VAL A 310 -7.59 -22.39 10.70
C VAL A 310 -8.71 -21.40 10.40
N GLY A 311 -9.97 -21.85 10.43
CA GLY A 311 -11.13 -20.97 10.33
C GLY A 311 -11.30 -20.19 9.00
N GLY A 312 -10.67 -20.63 7.91
CA GLY A 312 -10.71 -19.92 6.61
C GLY A 312 -9.66 -18.82 6.45
N LEU A 313 -8.86 -18.53 7.49
CA LEU A 313 -7.68 -17.68 7.40
C LEU A 313 -6.50 -18.50 6.86
N GLN A 314 -5.82 -17.97 5.83
CA GLN A 314 -4.60 -18.56 5.30
C GLN A 314 -3.42 -17.96 6.06
N TYR A 315 -2.72 -18.80 6.83
CA TYR A 315 -1.47 -18.44 7.46
C TYR A 315 -0.33 -18.84 6.52
N ILE A 316 0.61 -17.93 6.29
CA ILE A 316 1.85 -18.18 5.56
C ILE A 316 2.99 -18.06 6.57
#